data_AF-A0ABC8RFP6-F1
#
_entry.id   AF-A0ABC8RFP6-F1
#
_cell.length_a   1.000
_cell.length_b   1.000
_cell.length_c   1.000
_cell.angle_alpha   90.00
_cell.angle_beta   90.00
_cell.angle_gamma   90.00
#
_symmetry.space_group_name_H-M   'P 1'
#
loop_
_entity.id
_entity.type
_entity.pdbx_description
1 polymer ?
#
loop_
_entity_poly.entity_id
_entity_poly.type
_entity_poly.pdbx_seq_one_letter_code
_entity_poly.pdbx_strand_id
1 'polypeptide(L)'
;MIIASFMKVGEIDIAQRVFHKMHTQDVVSWNTMIGGYVRNACFEEALDMFRNMLNSNIVPDGFTFASIITGCARLGALDCAKWVHNLMFEKRVELNYILCSALIDMYSKCGRIETTKAIFDSD
;
A
#
# COMPACT_ATOMS: atom_id res chain seq x y z
N MET A 1 2.13 -18.84 -5.88
CA MET A 1 0.77 -18.61 -5.34
C MET A 1 -0.18 -18.38 -6.50
N ILE A 2 -1.32 -19.08 -6.56
CA ILE A 2 -2.29 -19.01 -7.68
C ILE A 2 -2.84 -17.58 -7.85
N ILE A 3 -3.05 -16.86 -6.75
CA ILE A 3 -3.50 -15.45 -6.72
C ILE A 3 -2.60 -14.55 -7.58
N ALA A 4 -1.28 -14.66 -7.43
CA ALA A 4 -0.33 -13.82 -8.17
C ALA A 4 -0.45 -13.99 -9.70
N SER A 5 -0.78 -15.19 -10.17
CA SER A 5 -1.01 -15.46 -11.60
C SER A 5 -2.24 -14.73 -12.10
N PHE A 6 -3.36 -14.82 -11.37
CA PHE A 6 -4.60 -14.15 -11.74
C PHE A 6 -4.47 -12.62 -11.72
N MET A 7 -3.82 -12.06 -10.69
CA MET A 7 -3.52 -10.62 -10.65
C MET A 7 -2.63 -10.15 -11.80
N LYS A 8 -1.74 -11.02 -12.33
CA LYS A 8 -0.88 -10.68 -13.47
C LYS A 8 -1.65 -10.60 -14.79
N VAL A 9 -2.68 -11.42 -14.96
CA VAL A 9 -3.50 -11.44 -16.18
C VAL A 9 -4.76 -10.55 -16.09
N GLY A 10 -4.94 -9.82 -14.97
CA GLY A 10 -6.07 -8.92 -14.76
C GLY A 10 -7.36 -9.61 -14.28
N GLU A 11 -7.30 -10.91 -13.95
CA GLU A 11 -8.43 -11.70 -13.46
C GLU A 11 -8.66 -11.48 -11.95
N ILE A 12 -8.93 -10.22 -11.59
CA ILE A 12 -9.01 -9.76 -10.19
C ILE A 12 -10.11 -10.50 -9.41
N ASP A 13 -11.27 -10.72 -10.02
CA ASP A 13 -12.38 -11.42 -9.38
C ASP A 13 -12.02 -12.87 -8.99
N ILE A 14 -11.25 -13.54 -9.85
CA ILE A 14 -10.79 -14.91 -9.56
C ILE A 14 -9.78 -14.88 -8.41
N ALA A 15 -8.83 -13.94 -8.46
CA ALA A 15 -7.85 -13.76 -7.40
C ALA A 15 -8.52 -13.50 -6.04
N GLN A 16 -9.54 -12.62 -5.99
CA GLN A 16 -10.35 -12.37 -4.80
C GLN A 16 -11.03 -13.65 -4.31
N ARG A 17 -11.71 -14.40 -5.18
CA ARG A 17 -12.39 -15.65 -4.77
C ARG A 17 -11.42 -16.67 -4.20
N VAL A 18 -10.22 -16.79 -4.77
CA VAL A 18 -9.18 -17.68 -4.25
C VAL A 18 -8.71 -17.20 -2.89
N PHE A 19 -8.43 -15.91 -2.73
CA PHE A 19 -8.00 -15.31 -1.45
C PHE A 19 -9.00 -15.55 -0.32
N HIS A 20 -10.30 -15.31 -0.56
CA HIS A 20 -11.34 -15.52 0.45
C HIS A 20 -11.59 -16.99 0.82
N LYS A 21 -11.16 -17.92 -0.03
CA LYS A 21 -11.26 -19.37 0.23
C LYS A 21 -10.02 -19.96 0.90
N MET A 22 -8.97 -19.16 1.12
CA MET A 22 -7.77 -19.64 1.82
C MET A 22 -8.11 -19.93 3.28
N HIS A 23 -7.63 -21.07 3.79
CA HIS A 23 -7.81 -21.42 5.20
C HIS A 23 -7.07 -20.45 6.13
N THR A 24 -5.89 -19.99 5.72
CA THR A 24 -5.08 -18.98 6.40
C THR A 24 -4.57 -17.95 5.40
N GLN A 25 -4.72 -16.68 5.72
CA GLN A 25 -4.20 -15.56 4.93
C GLN A 25 -3.00 -14.96 5.65
N ASP A 26 -1.81 -15.19 5.13
CA ASP A 26 -0.56 -14.66 5.65
C ASP A 26 -0.16 -13.34 4.98
N VAL A 27 0.84 -12.64 5.54
CA VAL A 27 1.36 -11.37 5.01
C VAL A 27 1.67 -11.45 3.52
N VAL A 28 2.18 -12.59 3.03
CA VAL A 28 2.51 -12.79 1.61
C VAL A 28 1.25 -12.77 0.73
N SER A 29 0.18 -13.43 1.15
CA SER A 29 -1.10 -13.43 0.41
C SER A 29 -1.76 -12.05 0.36
N TRP A 30 -1.71 -11.31 1.48
CA TRP A 30 -2.18 -9.92 1.55
C TRP A 30 -1.35 -9.01 0.64
N ASN A 31 -0.02 -9.09 0.71
CA ASN A 31 0.89 -8.32 -0.14
C ASN A 31 0.68 -8.63 -1.64
N THR A 32 0.39 -9.89 -1.95
CA THR A 32 0.08 -10.31 -3.34
C THR A 32 -1.19 -9.62 -3.85
N MET A 33 -2.25 -9.55 -3.03
CA MET A 33 -3.48 -8.87 -3.41
C MET A 33 -3.28 -7.36 -3.52
N ILE A 34 -2.70 -6.72 -2.50
CA ILE A 34 -2.46 -5.27 -2.46
C ILE A 34 -1.59 -4.84 -3.66
N GLY A 35 -0.43 -5.47 -3.85
CA GLY A 35 0.46 -5.14 -4.96
C GLY A 35 -0.16 -5.46 -6.33
N GLY A 36 -1.01 -6.50 -6.40
CA GLY A 36 -1.78 -6.81 -7.59
C GLY A 36 -2.79 -5.71 -7.94
N TYR A 37 -3.55 -5.20 -6.97
CA TYR A 37 -4.50 -4.11 -7.18
C TYR A 37 -3.80 -2.85 -7.69
N VAL A 38 -2.71 -2.46 -7.04
CA VAL A 38 -1.89 -1.30 -7.46
C VAL A 38 -1.40 -1.47 -8.89
N ARG A 39 -0.95 -2.67 -9.28
CA ARG A 39 -0.49 -2.94 -10.65
C ARG A 39 -1.62 -2.81 -11.68
N ASN A 40 -2.84 -3.17 -11.32
CA ASN A 40 -4.02 -3.08 -12.20
C ASN A 40 -4.74 -1.72 -12.09
N ALA A 41 -4.11 -0.71 -11.46
CA ALA A 41 -4.66 0.63 -11.25
C ALA A 41 -5.96 0.67 -10.41
N CYS A 42 -6.25 -0.39 -9.66
CA CYS A 42 -7.35 -0.52 -8.70
C CYS A 42 -6.91 0.03 -7.33
N PHE A 43 -6.61 1.31 -7.24
CA PHE A 43 -5.94 1.87 -6.06
C PHE A 43 -6.84 1.97 -4.83
N GLU A 44 -8.15 2.18 -5.02
CA GLU A 44 -9.11 2.21 -3.92
C GLU A 44 -9.25 0.81 -3.29
N GLU A 45 -9.34 -0.23 -4.11
CA GLU A 45 -9.38 -1.62 -3.68
C GLU A 45 -8.08 -2.04 -2.99
N ALA A 46 -6.93 -1.52 -3.44
CA ALA A 46 -5.65 -1.73 -2.75
C ALA A 46 -5.68 -1.16 -1.32
N LEU A 47 -6.26 0.03 -1.13
CA LEU A 47 -6.38 0.68 0.17
C LEU A 47 -7.37 -0.06 1.07
N ASP A 48 -8.50 -0.49 0.54
CA ASP A 48 -9.47 -1.28 1.28
C ASP A 48 -8.89 -2.64 1.70
N MET A 49 -8.10 -3.26 0.83
CA MET A 49 -7.39 -4.49 1.16
C MET A 49 -6.37 -4.27 2.28
N PHE A 50 -5.67 -3.14 2.29
CA PHE A 50 -4.77 -2.77 3.38
C PHE A 50 -5.49 -2.50 4.69
N ARG A 51 -6.63 -1.80 4.67
CA ARG A 51 -7.48 -1.62 5.87
C ARG A 51 -7.95 -2.96 6.42
N ASN A 52 -8.36 -3.87 5.55
CA ASN A 52 -8.77 -5.21 5.95
C ASN A 52 -7.63 -6.04 6.55
N MET A 53 -6.40 -5.89 6.03
CA MET A 53 -5.19 -6.49 6.63
C MET A 53 -4.99 -6.02 8.07
N LEU A 54 -5.10 -4.71 8.32
CA LEU A 54 -4.97 -4.11 9.65
C LEU A 54 -6.07 -4.60 10.60
N ASN A 55 -7.32 -4.62 10.15
CA ASN A 55 -8.46 -5.10 10.92
C ASN A 55 -8.36 -6.61 11.24
N SER A 56 -7.65 -7.37 10.41
CA SER A 56 -7.37 -8.79 10.61
C SER A 56 -6.16 -9.04 11.52
N ASN A 57 -5.59 -7.99 12.13
CA ASN A 57 -4.39 -8.03 12.97
C ASN A 57 -3.15 -8.62 12.26
N ILE A 58 -3.12 -8.57 10.93
CA ILE A 58 -1.94 -8.97 10.16
C ILE A 58 -0.99 -7.79 10.08
N VAL A 59 0.24 -7.98 10.53
CA VAL A 59 1.25 -6.92 10.60
C VAL A 59 1.78 -6.60 9.20
N PRO A 60 1.61 -5.36 8.69
CA PRO A 60 2.20 -4.93 7.43
C PRO A 60 3.72 -4.93 7.47
N ASP A 61 4.35 -5.25 6.34
CA ASP A 61 5.79 -5.13 6.17
C ASP A 61 6.15 -3.97 5.22
N GLY A 62 7.45 -3.77 4.99
CA GLY A 62 7.92 -2.72 4.09
C GLY A 62 7.37 -2.84 2.65
N PHE A 63 7.07 -4.04 2.17
CA PHE A 63 6.45 -4.24 0.85
C PHE A 63 4.99 -3.78 0.84
N THR A 64 4.26 -4.04 1.92
CA THR A 64 2.90 -3.54 2.09
C THR A 64 2.89 -2.01 1.98
N PHE A 65 3.73 -1.34 2.78
CA PHE A 65 3.78 0.12 2.80
C PHE A 65 4.24 0.71 1.47
N ALA A 66 5.28 0.16 0.83
CA ALA A 66 5.73 0.63 -0.48
C ALA A 66 4.61 0.55 -1.54
N SER A 67 3.82 -0.52 -1.52
CA SER A 67 2.69 -0.69 -2.45
C SER A 67 1.60 0.34 -2.20
N ILE A 68 1.24 0.59 -0.94
CA ILE A 68 0.18 1.53 -0.56
C ILE A 68 0.60 2.98 -0.79
N ILE A 69 1.84 3.34 -0.46
CA ILE A 69 2.40 4.66 -0.76
C ILE A 69 2.32 4.93 -2.28
N THR A 70 2.69 3.94 -3.09
CA THR A 70 2.57 4.02 -4.56
C THR A 70 1.11 4.23 -4.98
N GLY A 71 0.16 3.52 -4.37
CA GLY A 71 -1.27 3.70 -4.61
C GLY A 71 -1.77 5.11 -4.27
N CYS A 72 -1.48 5.61 -3.07
CA CYS A 72 -1.87 6.98 -2.67
C CYS A 72 -1.24 8.02 -3.62
N ALA A 73 0.03 7.85 -4.00
CA ALA A 73 0.74 8.75 -4.93
C ALA A 73 0.05 8.83 -6.30
N ARG A 74 -0.45 7.69 -6.80
CA ARG A 74 -1.15 7.60 -8.08
C ARG A 74 -2.57 8.17 -8.02
N LEU A 75 -3.25 8.02 -6.89
CA LEU A 75 -4.54 8.66 -6.62
C LEU A 75 -4.43 10.17 -6.43
N GLY A 76 -3.25 10.68 -6.06
CA GLY A 76 -3.09 12.09 -5.65
C GLY A 76 -3.82 12.40 -4.33
N ALA A 77 -4.11 11.38 -3.52
CA ALA A 77 -4.90 11.52 -2.30
C ALA A 77 -3.99 11.95 -1.13
N LEU A 78 -3.97 13.24 -0.80
CA LEU A 78 -3.13 13.77 0.28
C LEU A 78 -3.52 13.26 1.66
N ASP A 79 -4.81 13.07 1.92
CA ASP A 79 -5.26 12.56 3.22
C ASP A 79 -4.86 11.09 3.42
N CYS A 80 -4.89 10.30 2.34
CA CYS A 80 -4.34 8.93 2.29
C CYS A 80 -2.85 8.95 2.64
N ALA A 81 -2.09 9.83 1.99
CA ALA A 81 -0.66 9.96 2.20
C ALA A 81 -0.30 10.27 3.66
N LYS A 82 -0.99 11.25 4.27
CA LYS A 82 -0.81 11.62 5.69
C LYS A 82 -1.17 10.47 6.63
N TRP A 83 -2.28 9.79 6.36
CA TRP A 83 -2.72 8.66 7.16
C TRP A 83 -1.70 7.50 7.13
N VAL A 84 -1.20 7.13 5.95
CA VAL A 84 -0.20 6.07 5.80
C VAL A 84 1.10 6.45 6.49
N HIS A 85 1.58 7.68 6.33
CA HIS A 85 2.81 8.15 6.97
C HIS A 85 2.69 8.10 8.51
N ASN A 86 1.60 8.63 9.07
CA ASN A 86 1.35 8.54 10.52
C ASN A 86 1.31 7.10 11.00
N LEU A 87 0.65 6.20 10.25
CA LEU A 87 0.58 4.79 10.59
C LEU A 87 1.97 4.12 10.60
N MET A 88 2.86 4.48 9.67
CA MET A 88 4.24 3.98 9.66
C MET A 88 5.01 4.39 10.92
N PHE A 89 4.84 5.64 11.37
CA PHE A 89 5.41 6.14 12.61
C PHE A 89 4.86 5.39 13.83
N GLU A 90 3.54 5.25 13.93
CA GLU A 90 2.86 4.52 15.01
C GLU A 90 3.31 3.06 15.10
N LYS A 91 3.47 2.40 13.95
CA LYS A 91 3.93 1.00 13.84
C LYS A 91 5.45 0.86 13.93
N ARG A 92 6.20 1.96 14.09
CA ARG A 92 7.67 2.01 14.14
C ARG A 92 8.32 1.28 12.97
N VAL A 93 7.77 1.51 11.77
CA VAL A 93 8.31 0.93 10.53
C VAL A 93 9.68 1.54 10.28
N GLU A 94 10.68 0.69 10.09
CA GLU A 94 12.03 1.15 9.73
C GLU A 94 12.02 1.73 8.31
N LEU A 95 12.31 3.03 8.21
CA LEU A 95 12.39 3.73 6.93
C LEU A 95 13.74 3.41 6.26
N ASN A 96 13.68 2.61 5.21
CA ASN A 96 14.82 2.42 4.31
C ASN A 96 14.78 3.43 3.14
N TYR A 97 15.86 3.48 2.36
CA TYR A 97 15.97 4.39 1.21
C TYR A 97 14.78 4.27 0.23
N ILE A 98 14.27 3.06 0.01
CA ILE A 98 13.14 2.81 -0.90
C ILE A 98 11.86 3.45 -0.35
N LEU A 99 11.57 3.26 0.94
CA LEU A 99 10.39 3.83 1.58
C LEU A 99 10.48 5.36 1.66
N CYS A 100 11.64 5.92 2.00
CA CYS A 100 11.86 7.37 1.99
C CYS A 100 11.60 7.97 0.61
N SER A 101 12.19 7.37 -0.43
CA SER A 101 12.00 7.81 -1.82
C SER A 101 10.53 7.73 -2.24
N ALA A 102 9.83 6.66 -1.87
CA ALA A 102 8.40 6.50 -2.14
C ALA A 102 7.55 7.55 -1.40
N LEU A 103 7.84 7.87 -0.14
CA LEU A 103 7.13 8.91 0.62
C LEU A 103 7.30 10.29 -0.03
N ILE A 104 8.52 10.63 -0.47
CA ILE A 104 8.80 11.89 -1.17
C ILE A 104 8.02 11.97 -2.48
N ASP A 105 8.03 10.90 -3.28
CA ASP A 105 7.24 10.83 -4.54
C ASP A 105 5.74 10.99 -4.28
N MET A 106 5.23 10.31 -3.24
CA MET A 106 3.84 10.39 -2.83
C MET A 106 3.42 11.80 -2.43
N TYR A 107 4.12 12.44 -1.49
CA TYR A 107 3.79 13.81 -1.08
C TYR A 107 3.91 14.81 -2.23
N SER A 108 4.92 14.64 -3.09
CA SER A 108 5.10 15.51 -4.26
C SER A 108 3.93 15.42 -5.24
N LYS A 109 3.39 14.22 -5.47
CA LYS A 109 2.24 13.97 -6.35
C LYS A 109 0.89 14.32 -5.71
N CYS A 110 0.73 14.12 -4.40
CA CYS A 110 -0.49 14.44 -3.69
C CYS A 110 -0.65 15.94 -3.37
N GLY A 111 0.46 16.68 -3.23
CA GLY A 111 0.43 18.07 -2.75
C GLY A 111 1.00 19.12 -3.71
N ARG A 112 1.49 18.76 -4.90
CA ARG A 112 2.23 19.65 -5.81
C ARG A 112 3.30 20.51 -5.10
N ILE A 113 4.47 19.90 -4.91
CA ILE A 113 5.82 20.47 -4.71
C ILE A 113 6.08 21.39 -3.49
N GLU A 114 5.18 22.29 -3.10
CA GLU A 114 5.50 23.33 -2.09
C GLU A 114 5.49 22.83 -0.64
N THR A 115 4.84 21.68 -0.37
CA THR A 115 4.65 21.16 1.01
C THR A 115 5.70 20.13 1.43
N THR A 116 6.44 19.51 0.49
CA THR A 116 7.30 18.36 0.81
C THR A 116 8.52 18.75 1.64
N LYS A 117 9.12 19.93 1.43
CA LYS A 117 10.30 20.37 2.20
C LYS A 117 9.97 20.56 3.70
N ALA A 118 8.84 21.18 4.01
CA ALA A 118 8.46 21.45 5.41
C ALA A 118 8.20 20.18 6.24
N ILE A 119 7.71 19.10 5.62
CA ILE A 119 7.40 17.85 6.32
C ILE A 119 8.68 17.06 6.68
N PHE A 120 9.73 17.15 5.86
CA PHE A 120 10.96 16.39 6.08
C PHE A 120 12.11 17.20 6.70
N ASP A 121 12.03 18.54 6.71
CA ASP A 121 13.00 19.41 7.39
C ASP A 121 12.69 19.60 8.90
N SER A 122 11.67 18.93 9.45
CA SER A 122 11.22 19.08 10.84
C SER A 122 11.51 17.89 11.77
N ASP A 123 12.33 16.92 11.34
CA ASP A 123 12.86 15.82 12.16
C ASP A 123 14.36 15.96 12.47
#